data_AF-A0A662MS93-F1
#
_entry.id   AF-A0A662MS93-F1
#
_cell.length_a   1.000
_cell.length_b   1.000
_cell.length_c   1.000
_cell.angle_alpha   90.00
_cell.angle_beta   90.00
_cell.angle_gamma   90.00
#
_symmetry.space_group_name_H-M   'P 1'
#
loop_
_entity.id
_entity.type
_entity.pdbx_description
1 polymer ?
#
loop_
_entity_poly.entity_id
_entity_poly.type
_entity_poly.pdbx_seq_one_letter_code
_entity_poly.pdbx_strand_id
1 'polypeptide(L)'
;MSDDGYGLLGKVHVPFTVSGDFIKVYRTKRRFGRYIAIDFEIVEESPLRVRPRCPHFGKCGGCWWQHIKYKEQLKLKMENFERITGIRAEIKGSPKVWGFRNISNFHIEKEIGFRRREAKEIVGIEECPIFSSKTGRYLKALNTFLDDEKVEARYLSVREGKFTGDVMVNLISPEEPRESFADYFPSVISVYWSINREDDSPRGEAHLLRGVKYIEEKIGDVKYLIHPNSFFQTNSYALELLLKAVENFVDGEKILDLFLFQASGRGTVLEKRAINRESKKHLNPKKSYKHVEGQ
;
A
#
# COMPACT_ATOMS: atom_id res chain seq x y z
N MET A 1 -15.27 -17.03 -8.82
CA MET A 1 -15.22 -16.00 -7.76
C MET A 1 -15.94 -14.74 -8.23
N SER A 2 -16.41 -13.89 -7.30
CA SER A 2 -16.94 -12.56 -7.62
C SER A 2 -15.82 -11.57 -8.00
N ASP A 3 -16.18 -10.44 -8.61
CA ASP A 3 -15.22 -9.38 -9.00
C ASP A 3 -14.48 -8.79 -7.78
N ASP A 4 -15.15 -8.69 -6.64
CA ASP A 4 -14.61 -8.20 -5.37
C ASP A 4 -13.93 -9.30 -4.53
N GLY A 5 -13.77 -10.49 -5.10
CA GLY A 5 -12.87 -11.52 -4.61
C GLY A 5 -13.45 -12.49 -3.58
N TYR A 6 -14.78 -12.61 -3.49
CA TYR A 6 -15.44 -13.66 -2.70
C TYR A 6 -15.51 -14.97 -3.51
N GLY A 7 -15.45 -16.11 -2.82
CA GLY A 7 -15.95 -17.36 -3.37
C GLY A 7 -17.47 -17.29 -3.55
N LEU A 8 -17.99 -18.04 -4.52
CA LEU A 8 -19.42 -18.08 -4.81
C LEU A 8 -19.94 -19.50 -4.62
N LEU A 9 -20.91 -19.66 -3.71
CA LEU A 9 -21.69 -20.88 -3.53
C LEU A 9 -23.14 -20.57 -3.93
N GLY A 10 -23.51 -20.86 -5.17
CA GLY A 10 -24.77 -20.38 -5.75
C GLY A 10 -24.85 -18.85 -5.70
N LYS A 11 -25.80 -18.31 -4.92
CA LYS A 11 -26.00 -16.86 -4.71
C LYS A 11 -25.26 -16.31 -3.47
N VAL A 12 -24.61 -17.16 -2.69
CA VAL A 12 -23.94 -16.80 -1.44
C VAL A 12 -22.48 -16.44 -1.70
N HIS A 13 -22.07 -15.27 -1.24
CA HIS A 13 -20.68 -14.80 -1.26
C HIS A 13 -19.97 -15.28 0.00
N VAL A 14 -18.85 -15.95 -0.17
CA VAL A 14 -18.11 -16.57 0.94
C VAL A 14 -16.71 -15.96 0.98
N PRO A 15 -16.33 -15.25 2.06
CA PRO A 15 -15.00 -14.65 2.17
C PRO A 15 -13.93 -15.75 2.35
N PHE A 16 -12.68 -15.46 1.98
CA PHE A 16 -11.51 -16.33 2.23
C PHE A 16 -11.62 -17.78 1.70
N THR A 17 -12.43 -17.99 0.66
CA THR A 17 -12.53 -19.24 -0.08
C THR A 17 -11.98 -19.09 -1.49
N VAL A 18 -11.73 -20.20 -2.15
CA VAL A 18 -11.27 -20.29 -3.55
C VAL A 18 -12.01 -21.44 -4.25
N SER A 19 -12.08 -21.39 -5.58
CA SER A 19 -12.71 -22.45 -6.37
C SER A 19 -12.12 -23.82 -6.00
N GLY A 20 -12.99 -24.81 -5.80
CA GLY A 20 -12.64 -26.16 -5.36
C GLY A 20 -12.70 -26.38 -3.85
N ASP A 21 -12.91 -25.33 -3.03
CA ASP A 21 -13.17 -25.54 -1.60
C ASP A 21 -14.55 -26.22 -1.45
N PHE A 22 -14.60 -27.31 -0.69
CA PHE A 22 -15.85 -27.88 -0.23
C PHE A 22 -16.22 -27.25 1.11
N ILE A 23 -17.34 -26.53 1.17
CA ILE A 23 -17.70 -25.70 2.32
C ILE A 23 -19.12 -26.02 2.79
N LYS A 24 -19.34 -25.83 4.09
CA LYS A 24 -20.68 -25.85 4.69
C LYS A 24 -20.96 -24.49 5.30
N VAL A 25 -22.05 -23.86 4.87
CA VAL A 25 -22.47 -22.53 5.35
C VAL A 25 -23.56 -22.70 6.38
N TYR A 26 -23.33 -22.16 7.58
CA TYR A 26 -24.27 -22.22 8.70
C TYR A 26 -25.16 -20.99 8.76
N ARG A 27 -24.58 -19.81 8.50
CA ARG A 27 -25.30 -18.54 8.60
C ARG A 27 -24.85 -17.55 7.54
N THR A 28 -25.83 -16.85 6.98
CA THR A 28 -25.60 -15.74 6.05
C THR A 28 -26.21 -14.45 6.60
N LYS A 29 -25.71 -13.32 6.10
CA LYS A 29 -26.25 -11.99 6.34
C LYS A 29 -26.47 -11.29 5.01
N ARG A 30 -27.59 -10.55 4.89
CA ARG A 30 -27.84 -9.72 3.71
C ARG A 30 -27.11 -8.38 3.85
N ARG A 31 -26.30 -8.02 2.86
CA ARG A 31 -25.58 -6.74 2.80
C ARG A 31 -25.41 -6.31 1.34
N PHE A 32 -25.66 -5.03 1.04
CA PHE A 32 -25.56 -4.49 -0.32
C PHE A 32 -26.31 -5.33 -1.37
N GLY A 33 -27.51 -5.81 -1.02
CA GLY A 33 -28.33 -6.66 -1.89
C GLY A 33 -27.86 -8.12 -2.03
N ARG A 34 -26.77 -8.53 -1.38
CA ARG A 34 -26.15 -9.86 -1.52
C ARG A 34 -26.24 -10.66 -0.23
N TYR A 35 -26.22 -11.99 -0.33
CA TYR A 35 -26.05 -12.89 0.81
C TYR A 35 -24.56 -13.14 1.02
N ILE A 36 -24.04 -12.81 2.20
CA ILE A 36 -22.65 -13.01 2.60
C ILE A 36 -22.61 -14.05 3.72
N ALA A 37 -21.81 -15.10 3.58
CA ALA A 37 -21.58 -16.07 4.64
C ALA A 37 -20.80 -15.40 5.78
N ILE A 38 -21.33 -15.50 7.00
CA ILE A 38 -20.72 -14.96 8.22
C ILE A 38 -20.35 -16.07 9.22
N ASP A 39 -20.81 -17.30 8.96
CA ASP A 39 -20.47 -18.49 9.71
C ASP A 39 -20.48 -19.68 8.74
N PHE A 40 -19.32 -20.29 8.55
CA PHE A 40 -19.11 -21.38 7.61
C PHE A 40 -17.82 -22.13 7.96
N GLU A 41 -17.72 -23.37 7.51
CA GLU A 41 -16.51 -24.19 7.61
C GLU A 41 -16.06 -24.63 6.23
N ILE A 42 -14.75 -24.79 6.07
CA ILE A 42 -14.16 -25.48 4.92
C ILE A 42 -13.99 -26.94 5.33
N VAL A 43 -14.78 -27.82 4.74
CA VAL A 43 -14.79 -29.27 4.99
C VAL A 43 -13.64 -29.94 4.24
N GLU A 44 -13.37 -29.49 3.01
CA GLU A 44 -12.23 -29.95 2.21
C GLU A 44 -11.58 -28.75 1.52
N GLU A 45 -10.25 -28.65 1.66
CA GLU A 45 -9.48 -27.55 1.08
C GLU A 45 -9.19 -27.76 -0.41
N SER A 46 -9.39 -26.73 -1.21
CA SER A 46 -8.99 -26.74 -2.62
C SER A 46 -7.48 -26.94 -2.77
N PRO A 47 -7.02 -27.70 -3.78
CA PRO A 47 -5.59 -27.78 -4.11
C PRO A 47 -5.01 -26.44 -4.58
N LEU A 48 -5.83 -25.42 -4.84
CA LEU A 48 -5.39 -24.06 -5.19
C LEU A 48 -4.95 -23.25 -3.96
N ARG A 49 -5.20 -23.77 -2.74
CA ARG A 49 -4.83 -23.09 -1.51
C ARG A 49 -3.34 -23.16 -1.22
N VAL A 50 -2.90 -22.20 -0.42
CA VAL A 50 -1.62 -22.21 0.29
C VAL A 50 -1.87 -21.71 1.70
N ARG A 51 -1.08 -22.16 2.68
CA ARG A 51 -1.13 -21.60 4.02
C ARG A 51 -0.72 -20.11 3.97
N PRO A 52 -1.57 -19.17 4.43
CA PRO A 52 -1.21 -17.76 4.50
C PRO A 52 0.03 -17.55 5.37
N ARG A 53 0.95 -16.71 4.90
CA ARG A 53 2.16 -16.35 5.67
C ARG A 53 1.83 -15.45 6.87
N CYS A 54 0.82 -14.60 6.77
CA CYS A 54 0.50 -13.63 7.82
C CYS A 54 -0.29 -14.32 8.94
N PRO A 55 0.15 -14.22 10.21
CA PRO A 55 -0.57 -14.78 11.35
C PRO A 55 -1.91 -14.07 11.60
N HIS A 56 -2.06 -12.85 11.08
CA HIS A 56 -3.28 -12.04 11.19
C HIS A 56 -4.24 -12.20 10.00
N PHE A 57 -3.93 -13.10 9.04
CA PHE A 57 -4.80 -13.35 7.89
C PHE A 57 -6.21 -13.78 8.33
N GLY A 58 -7.24 -13.37 7.58
CA GLY A 58 -8.64 -13.61 7.93
C GLY A 58 -9.21 -12.63 8.96
N LYS A 59 -8.36 -12.01 9.79
CA LYS A 59 -8.75 -10.99 10.78
C LYS A 59 -8.46 -9.58 10.28
N CYS A 60 -7.24 -9.32 9.83
CA CYS A 60 -6.82 -8.02 9.28
C CYS A 60 -7.43 -7.78 7.88
N GLY A 61 -7.92 -6.56 7.61
CA GLY A 61 -8.82 -6.31 6.49
C GLY A 61 -8.22 -6.22 5.07
N GLY A 62 -6.89 -6.20 4.93
CA GLY A 62 -6.25 -5.87 3.65
C GLY A 62 -5.99 -7.05 2.69
N CYS A 63 -5.44 -8.17 3.17
CA CYS A 63 -4.88 -9.22 2.31
C CYS A 63 -5.89 -10.34 2.07
N TRP A 64 -6.65 -10.29 0.97
CA TRP A 64 -7.77 -11.19 0.75
C TRP A 64 -7.44 -12.57 0.19
N TRP A 65 -6.41 -12.66 -0.64
CA TRP A 65 -6.10 -13.87 -1.40
C TRP A 65 -4.81 -14.53 -0.95
N GLN A 66 -4.35 -14.24 0.27
CA GLN A 66 -3.11 -14.82 0.79
C GLN A 66 -3.18 -16.34 0.94
N HIS A 67 -4.41 -16.90 1.02
CA HIS A 67 -4.68 -18.33 1.02
C HIS A 67 -4.67 -18.96 -0.37
N ILE A 68 -4.49 -18.19 -1.45
CA ILE A 68 -4.50 -18.69 -2.83
C ILE A 68 -3.07 -18.71 -3.36
N LYS A 69 -2.67 -19.80 -4.03
CA LYS A 69 -1.37 -19.90 -4.72
C LYS A 69 -1.18 -18.71 -5.67
N TYR A 70 0.02 -18.11 -5.68
CA TYR A 70 0.24 -16.85 -6.38
C TYR A 70 -0.07 -16.89 -7.89
N LYS A 71 0.29 -17.99 -8.57
CA LYS A 71 -0.05 -18.22 -9.98
C LYS A 71 -1.56 -18.16 -10.23
N GLU A 72 -2.35 -18.74 -9.32
CA GLU A 72 -3.81 -18.72 -9.40
C GLU A 72 -4.37 -17.34 -9.10
N GLN A 73 -3.74 -16.55 -8.21
CA GLN A 73 -4.12 -15.13 -8.04
C GLN A 73 -3.97 -14.35 -9.34
N LEU A 74 -2.88 -14.56 -10.09
CA LEU A 74 -2.67 -13.88 -11.38
C LEU A 74 -3.71 -14.31 -12.43
N LYS A 75 -4.00 -15.62 -12.48
CA LYS A 75 -5.05 -16.17 -13.35
C LYS A 75 -6.42 -15.56 -13.04
N LEU A 76 -6.81 -15.52 -11.78
CA LEU A 76 -8.08 -14.91 -11.34
C LEU A 76 -8.16 -13.42 -11.69
N LYS A 77 -7.05 -12.67 -11.58
CA LYS A 77 -7.01 -11.26 -12.01
C LYS A 77 -7.21 -11.12 -13.51
N MET A 78 -6.58 -11.98 -14.29
CA MET A 78 -6.71 -11.99 -15.75
C MET A 78 -8.15 -12.27 -16.16
N GLU A 79 -8.77 -13.31 -15.59
CA GLU A 79 -10.17 -13.67 -15.84
C GLU A 79 -11.13 -12.54 -15.43
N ASN A 80 -10.91 -11.92 -14.26
CA ASN A 80 -11.72 -10.79 -13.83
C ASN A 80 -11.55 -9.58 -14.76
N PHE A 81 -10.32 -9.27 -15.17
CA PHE A 81 -10.03 -8.17 -16.09
C PHE A 81 -10.72 -8.39 -17.45
N GLU A 82 -10.59 -9.59 -18.02
CA GLU A 82 -11.25 -9.97 -19.27
C GLU A 82 -12.77 -9.91 -19.15
N ARG A 83 -13.35 -10.39 -18.05
CA ARG A 83 -14.80 -10.29 -17.80
C ARG A 83 -15.30 -8.85 -17.74
N ILE A 84 -14.57 -7.96 -17.06
CA ILE A 84 -14.98 -6.56 -16.85
C ILE A 84 -14.80 -5.73 -18.12
N THR A 85 -13.71 -5.95 -18.84
CA THR A 85 -13.29 -5.06 -19.94
C THR A 85 -13.55 -5.64 -21.33
N GLY A 86 -13.76 -6.95 -21.45
CA GLY A 86 -13.74 -7.68 -22.71
C GLY A 86 -12.33 -7.83 -23.33
N ILE A 87 -11.28 -7.37 -22.63
CA ILE A 87 -9.90 -7.37 -23.13
C ILE A 87 -9.11 -8.50 -22.47
N ARG A 88 -8.57 -9.39 -23.30
CA ARG A 88 -7.63 -10.41 -22.85
C ARG A 88 -6.22 -9.84 -22.80
N ALA A 89 -5.67 -9.69 -21.60
CA ALA A 89 -4.31 -9.21 -21.38
C ALA A 89 -3.58 -10.05 -20.33
N GLU A 90 -2.29 -10.30 -20.54
CA GLU A 90 -1.47 -10.98 -19.55
C GLU A 90 -1.28 -10.10 -18.30
N ILE A 91 -1.52 -10.66 -17.11
CA ILE A 91 -1.26 -9.99 -15.85
C ILE A 91 0.16 -10.29 -15.38
N LYS A 92 1.05 -9.30 -15.52
CA LYS A 92 2.41 -9.36 -14.96
C LYS A 92 2.36 -9.33 -13.42
N GLY A 93 2.90 -10.38 -12.81
CA GLY A 93 3.04 -10.47 -11.36
C GLY A 93 4.07 -9.48 -10.79
N SER A 94 3.94 -9.18 -9.50
CA SER A 94 4.96 -8.45 -8.75
C SER A 94 6.23 -9.30 -8.66
N PRO A 95 7.43 -8.74 -8.90
CA PRO A 95 8.69 -9.47 -8.69
C PRO A 95 8.88 -9.96 -7.26
N LYS A 96 8.26 -9.28 -6.28
CA LYS A 96 8.29 -9.63 -4.87
C LYS A 96 6.88 -9.62 -4.28
N VAL A 97 6.52 -10.68 -3.56
CA VAL A 97 5.18 -10.85 -2.94
C VAL A 97 5.18 -10.61 -1.43
N TRP A 98 6.36 -10.50 -0.82
CA TRP A 98 6.56 -10.16 0.60
C TRP A 98 7.53 -8.99 0.74
N GLY A 99 7.32 -8.12 1.71
CA GLY A 99 8.16 -6.93 1.92
C GLY A 99 8.20 -5.97 0.71
N PHE A 100 7.23 -6.08 -0.20
CA PHE A 100 7.15 -5.25 -1.40
C PHE A 100 6.55 -3.88 -1.10
N ARG A 101 5.71 -3.80 -0.08
CA ARG A 101 4.93 -2.61 0.24
C ARG A 101 5.83 -1.59 0.91
N ASN A 102 5.87 -0.37 0.39
CA ASN A 102 6.77 0.70 0.86
C ASN A 102 6.11 1.71 1.79
N ILE A 103 4.83 1.57 2.09
CA ILE A 103 4.11 2.39 3.06
C ILE A 103 3.12 1.56 3.87
N SER A 104 3.08 1.80 5.17
CA SER A 104 2.05 1.27 6.06
C SER A 104 1.52 2.38 6.95
N ASN A 105 0.20 2.45 7.10
CA ASN A 105 -0.47 3.35 8.03
C ASN A 105 -1.14 2.49 9.09
N PHE A 106 -0.54 2.42 10.27
CA PHE A 106 -1.06 1.66 11.40
C PHE A 106 -2.03 2.55 12.15
N HIS A 107 -3.27 2.09 12.33
CA HIS A 107 -4.25 2.74 13.19
C HIS A 107 -3.82 2.58 14.66
N ILE A 108 -4.06 3.62 15.45
CA ILE A 108 -3.79 3.65 16.88
C ILE A 108 -5.14 3.84 17.59
N GLU A 109 -5.56 2.81 18.33
CA GLU A 109 -6.67 2.88 19.28
C GLU A 109 -6.23 2.17 20.57
N LYS A 110 -7.04 1.26 21.13
CA LYS A 110 -6.60 0.35 22.20
C LYS A 110 -5.54 -0.65 21.74
N GLU A 111 -5.61 -1.02 20.45
CA GLU A 111 -4.61 -1.85 19.78
C GLU A 111 -3.99 -1.06 18.64
N ILE A 112 -2.79 -1.45 18.21
CA ILE A 112 -2.11 -0.85 17.06
C ILE A 112 -2.10 -1.83 15.90
N GLY A 113 -2.67 -1.42 14.77
CA GLY A 113 -2.72 -2.28 13.59
C GLY A 113 -3.67 -1.79 12.50
N PHE A 114 -4.58 -2.66 12.07
CA PHE A 114 -5.47 -2.38 10.95
C PHE A 114 -6.92 -2.69 11.27
N ARG A 115 -7.84 -1.95 10.67
CA ARG A 115 -9.26 -2.27 10.74
C ARG A 115 -9.55 -3.67 10.21
N ARG A 116 -10.33 -4.43 10.98
CA ARG A 116 -10.95 -5.67 10.50
C ARG A 116 -11.84 -5.33 9.31
N ARG A 117 -11.82 -6.17 8.28
CA ARG A 117 -12.71 -5.94 7.13
C ARG A 117 -14.16 -5.98 7.59
N GLU A 118 -14.95 -5.05 7.09
CA GLU A 118 -16.39 -4.96 7.38
C GLU A 118 -16.76 -4.67 8.84
N ALA A 119 -15.80 -4.38 9.71
CA ALA A 119 -15.99 -3.96 11.09
C ALA A 119 -15.15 -2.70 11.40
N LYS A 120 -15.49 -1.99 12.48
CA LYS A 120 -14.72 -0.80 12.93
C LYS A 120 -13.52 -1.17 13.80
N GLU A 121 -13.55 -2.37 14.39
CA GLU A 121 -12.54 -2.87 15.32
C GLU A 121 -11.14 -2.94 14.67
N ILE A 122 -10.13 -2.47 15.41
CA ILE A 122 -8.72 -2.65 15.06
C ILE A 122 -8.29 -4.06 15.44
N VAL A 123 -7.54 -4.70 14.55
CA VAL A 123 -6.81 -5.93 14.84
C VAL A 123 -5.38 -5.52 15.17
N GLY A 124 -4.99 -5.70 16.42
CA GLY A 124 -3.61 -5.60 16.86
C GLY A 124 -2.71 -6.54 16.06
N ILE A 125 -1.56 -6.02 15.59
CA ILE A 125 -0.59 -6.81 14.85
C ILE A 125 0.81 -6.67 15.44
N GLU A 126 1.64 -7.68 15.20
CA GLU A 126 3.06 -7.67 15.59
C GLU A 126 3.96 -7.68 14.36
N GLU A 127 3.46 -8.18 13.24
CA GLU A 127 4.16 -8.19 11.97
C GLU A 127 3.23 -7.91 10.78
N CYS A 128 3.83 -7.38 9.71
CA CYS A 128 3.17 -7.23 8.42
C CYS A 128 4.07 -7.77 7.30
N PRO A 129 3.94 -9.06 6.91
CA PRO A 129 4.86 -9.70 5.95
C PRO A 129 4.90 -9.06 4.56
N ILE A 130 3.87 -8.32 4.16
CA ILE A 130 3.86 -7.60 2.88
C ILE A 130 4.61 -6.26 2.95
N PHE A 131 4.76 -5.68 4.14
CA PHE A 131 5.37 -4.38 4.37
C PHE A 131 6.85 -4.49 4.72
N SER A 132 7.17 -4.93 5.94
CA SER A 132 8.55 -4.91 6.42
C SER A 132 8.80 -5.95 7.50
N SER A 133 9.97 -6.59 7.48
CA SER A 133 10.45 -7.41 8.59
C SER A 133 10.73 -6.58 9.86
N LYS A 134 10.83 -5.26 9.74
CA LYS A 134 11.03 -4.33 10.86
C LYS A 134 9.71 -3.89 11.52
N THR A 135 8.55 -4.33 11.03
CA THR A 135 7.22 -3.91 11.52
C THR A 135 7.12 -3.97 13.05
N GLY A 136 7.43 -5.12 13.65
CA GLY A 136 7.35 -5.27 15.11
C GLY A 136 8.25 -4.31 15.89
N ARG A 137 9.38 -3.89 15.32
CA ARG A 137 10.25 -2.88 15.95
C ARG A 137 9.60 -1.50 15.94
N TYR A 138 8.96 -1.11 14.83
CA TYR A 138 8.23 0.16 14.75
C TYR A 138 7.07 0.21 15.74
N LEU A 139 6.29 -0.88 15.82
CA LEU A 139 5.15 -0.97 16.72
C LEU A 139 5.57 -0.98 18.20
N LYS A 140 6.66 -1.68 18.53
CA LYS A 140 7.22 -1.66 19.88
C LYS A 140 7.69 -0.26 20.28
N ALA A 141 8.44 0.43 19.41
CA ALA A 141 8.90 1.79 19.67
C ALA A 141 7.73 2.77 19.88
N LEU A 142 6.69 2.67 19.04
CA LEU A 142 5.47 3.45 19.19
C LEU A 142 4.74 3.16 20.51
N ASN A 143 4.56 1.88 20.88
CA ASN A 143 3.92 1.53 22.15
C ASN A 143 4.67 2.14 23.34
N THR A 144 6.00 2.02 23.38
CA THR A 144 6.80 2.62 24.45
C THR A 144 6.62 4.14 24.50
N PHE A 145 6.64 4.83 23.35
CA PHE A 145 6.37 6.28 23.31
C PHE A 145 4.98 6.63 23.85
N LEU A 146 3.93 5.94 23.39
CA LEU A 146 2.56 6.21 23.84
C LEU A 146 2.38 5.92 25.33
N ASP A 147 3.08 4.92 25.86
CA ASP A 147 3.08 4.59 27.29
C ASP A 147 3.80 5.63 28.15
N ASP A 148 4.95 6.14 27.69
CA ASP A 148 5.74 7.12 28.43
C ASP A 148 5.11 8.51 28.39
N GLU A 149 4.63 8.94 27.22
CA GLU A 149 4.24 10.33 26.95
C GLU A 149 2.73 10.55 27.07
N LYS A 150 1.92 9.49 27.02
CA LYS A 150 0.44 9.56 27.11
C LYS A 150 -0.18 10.52 26.09
N VAL A 151 0.32 10.44 24.85
CA VAL A 151 -0.16 11.23 23.69
C VAL A 151 -1.36 10.55 23.04
N GLU A 152 -2.37 11.34 22.67
CA GLU A 152 -3.40 10.92 21.73
C GLU A 152 -2.82 10.90 20.30
N ALA A 153 -2.84 9.74 19.65
CA ALA A 153 -2.43 9.59 18.26
C ALA A 153 -3.43 8.73 17.48
N ARG A 154 -3.58 9.00 16.18
CA ARG A 154 -4.52 8.30 15.29
C ARG A 154 -3.83 7.29 14.40
N TYR A 155 -2.64 7.65 13.89
CA TYR A 155 -1.86 6.79 13.01
C TYR A 155 -0.37 6.88 13.25
N LEU A 156 0.32 5.77 13.00
CA LEU A 156 1.73 5.79 12.63
C LEU A 156 1.85 5.44 11.14
N SER A 157 2.30 6.40 10.35
CA SER A 157 2.68 6.16 8.96
C SER A 157 4.17 5.86 8.89
N VAL A 158 4.54 4.71 8.32
CA VAL A 158 5.93 4.33 8.08
C VAL A 158 6.13 4.14 6.58
N ARG A 159 7.14 4.81 6.02
CA ARG A 159 7.57 4.65 4.63
C ARG A 159 9.00 4.10 4.58
N GLU A 160 9.24 3.20 3.63
CA GLU A 160 10.56 2.59 3.42
C GLU A 160 10.94 2.68 1.94
N GLY A 161 12.09 3.28 1.62
CA GLY A 161 12.73 3.12 0.33
C GLY A 161 13.26 1.70 0.19
N LYS A 162 12.66 0.89 -0.67
CA LYS A 162 13.00 -0.54 -0.82
C LYS A 162 14.34 -0.77 -1.48
N PHE A 163 14.84 0.18 -2.27
CA PHE A 163 16.12 0.08 -2.95
C PHE A 163 17.20 1.00 -2.34
N THR A 164 16.83 1.94 -1.47
CA THR A 164 17.75 2.83 -0.75
C THR A 164 17.97 2.39 0.70
N GLY A 165 16.95 1.76 1.31
CA GLY A 165 16.95 1.43 2.74
C GLY A 165 16.50 2.58 3.64
N ASP A 166 16.21 3.76 3.06
CA ASP A 166 15.71 4.92 3.79
C ASP A 166 14.41 4.60 4.50
N VAL A 167 14.23 5.17 5.69
CA VAL A 167 13.01 5.02 6.49
C VAL A 167 12.53 6.40 6.92
N MET A 168 11.22 6.61 6.79
CA MET A 168 10.50 7.74 7.35
C MET A 168 9.40 7.23 8.28
N VAL A 169 9.29 7.83 9.45
CA VAL A 169 8.16 7.63 10.37
C VAL A 169 7.43 8.94 10.57
N ASN A 170 6.10 8.91 10.59
CA ASN A 170 5.25 10.05 10.80
C ASN A 170 4.14 9.69 11.78
N LEU A 171 4.08 10.35 12.93
CA LEU A 171 2.97 10.23 13.87
C LEU A 171 1.87 11.21 13.49
N ILE A 172 0.64 10.71 13.26
CA ILE A 172 -0.52 11.56 13.00
C ILE A 172 -1.31 11.69 14.30
N SER A 173 -1.44 12.91 14.80
CA SER A 173 -2.06 13.22 16.09
C SER A 173 -2.86 14.53 16.01
N PRO A 174 -3.95 14.71 16.80
CA PRO A 174 -4.59 16.02 16.96
C PRO A 174 -3.79 16.99 17.85
N GLU A 175 -2.83 16.46 18.64
CA GLU A 175 -1.97 17.23 19.54
C GLU A 175 -0.80 17.91 18.81
N GLU A 176 -0.22 18.91 19.48
CA GLU A 176 0.99 19.59 19.04
C GLU A 176 2.23 18.67 19.11
N PRO A 177 3.26 18.88 18.27
CA PRO A 177 4.41 18.00 18.20
C PRO A 177 5.22 17.93 19.49
N ARG A 178 5.64 16.70 19.85
CA ARG A 178 6.63 16.45 20.91
C ARG A 178 7.94 15.99 20.32
N GLU A 179 9.00 16.77 20.52
CA GLU A 179 10.34 16.47 20.01
C GLU A 179 10.88 15.11 20.51
N SER A 180 10.49 14.68 21.72
CA SER A 180 10.88 13.40 22.30
C SER A 180 10.47 12.20 21.45
N PHE A 181 9.44 12.31 20.60
CA PHE A 181 9.03 11.23 19.67
C PHE A 181 10.19 10.76 18.78
N ALA A 182 11.07 11.68 18.39
CA ALA A 182 12.22 11.33 17.56
C ALA A 182 13.14 10.32 18.26
N ASP A 183 13.31 10.40 19.57
CA ASP A 183 14.26 9.57 20.33
C ASP A 183 13.88 8.08 20.36
N TYR A 184 12.61 7.76 20.12
CA TYR A 184 12.12 6.38 20.01
C TYR A 184 12.46 5.73 18.66
N PHE A 185 12.90 6.50 17.67
CA PHE A 185 13.25 6.04 16.33
C PHE A 185 14.68 6.44 15.92
N PRO A 186 15.73 6.10 16.70
CA PRO A 186 17.08 6.62 16.51
C PRO A 186 17.73 6.20 15.19
N SER A 187 17.31 5.06 14.61
CA SER A 187 17.83 4.55 13.34
C SER A 187 17.07 5.07 12.10
N VAL A 188 16.05 5.92 12.29
CA VAL A 188 15.21 6.45 11.22
C VAL A 188 15.73 7.82 10.79
N ILE A 189 15.92 8.00 9.48
CA ILE A 189 16.57 9.19 8.93
C ILE A 189 15.60 10.37 8.75
N SER A 190 14.30 10.14 8.86
CA SER A 190 13.25 11.16 8.70
C SER A 190 12.12 10.90 9.69
N VAL A 191 11.97 11.78 10.68
CA VAL A 191 10.95 11.67 11.72
C VAL A 191 10.04 12.89 11.65
N TYR A 192 8.76 12.62 11.43
CA TYR A 192 7.70 13.62 11.30
C TYR A 192 6.63 13.46 12.40
N TRP A 193 6.00 14.58 12.69
CA TRP A 193 4.71 14.67 13.38
C TRP A 193 3.74 15.39 12.47
N SER A 194 2.52 14.89 12.33
CA SER A 194 1.49 15.49 11.50
C SER A 194 0.26 15.81 12.33
N ILE A 195 -0.10 17.10 12.39
CA ILE A 195 -1.29 17.54 13.12
C ILE A 195 -2.54 17.28 12.26
N ASN A 196 -3.49 16.49 12.75
CA ASN A 196 -4.79 16.29 12.11
C ASN A 196 -5.93 16.36 13.12
N ARG A 197 -6.74 17.42 13.00
CA ARG A 197 -7.94 17.68 13.83
C ARG A 197 -9.24 17.49 13.06
N GLU A 198 -9.18 17.29 11.75
CA GLU A 198 -10.33 17.42 10.84
C GLU A 198 -11.00 16.08 10.54
N ASP A 199 -10.21 15.05 10.24
CA ASP A 199 -10.75 13.80 9.70
C ASP A 199 -9.99 12.54 10.16
N ASP A 200 -10.56 11.39 9.80
CA ASP A 200 -9.95 10.08 10.01
C ASP A 200 -9.07 9.71 8.81
N SER A 201 -7.99 10.46 8.60
CA SER A 201 -7.00 10.18 7.55
C SER A 201 -5.57 10.11 8.10
N PRO A 202 -4.68 9.32 7.46
CA PRO A 202 -3.27 9.21 7.85
C PRO A 202 -2.43 10.36 7.26
N ARG A 203 -2.98 11.57 7.25
CA ARG A 203 -2.38 12.81 6.73
C ARG A 203 -2.66 13.94 7.71
N GLY A 204 -1.88 15.01 7.62
CA GLY A 204 -2.04 16.21 8.44
C GLY A 204 -1.05 17.30 8.05
N GLU A 205 -1.02 18.39 8.81
CA GLU A 205 0.02 19.41 8.70
C GLU A 205 1.34 18.82 9.20
N ALA A 206 2.31 18.64 8.31
CA ALA A 206 3.52 17.86 8.57
C ALA A 206 4.67 18.73 9.11
N HIS A 207 5.12 18.42 10.33
CA HIS A 207 6.26 19.03 11.03
C HIS A 207 7.42 18.03 11.08
N LEU A 208 8.57 18.42 10.52
CA LEU A 208 9.80 17.63 10.61
C LEU A 208 10.42 17.83 11.99
N LEU A 209 10.54 16.76 12.78
CA LEU A 209 11.19 16.79 14.09
C LEU A 209 12.69 16.54 13.98
N ARG A 210 13.07 15.53 13.18
CA ARG A 210 14.49 15.16 13.01
C ARG A 210 14.80 14.58 11.64
N GLY A 211 15.99 14.91 11.15
CA GLY A 211 16.60 14.28 9.99
C GLY A 211 16.25 14.98 8.68
N VAL A 212 15.97 14.21 7.63
CA VAL A 212 15.77 14.73 6.27
C VAL A 212 14.30 14.98 5.93
N LYS A 213 14.03 16.02 5.14
CA LYS A 213 12.68 16.41 4.69
C LYS A 213 12.04 15.40 3.73
N TYR A 214 12.86 14.74 2.91
CA TYR A 214 12.42 13.74 1.94
C TYR A 214 13.28 12.50 2.11
N ILE A 215 12.66 11.33 2.16
CA ILE A 215 13.39 10.08 1.92
C ILE A 215 13.46 9.81 0.42
N GLU A 216 14.38 8.96 0.03
CA GLU A 216 14.65 8.68 -1.36
C GLU A 216 14.21 7.25 -1.69
N GLU A 217 13.61 7.06 -2.87
CA GLU A 217 13.41 5.74 -3.47
C GLU A 217 14.03 5.74 -4.87
N LYS A 218 14.57 4.59 -5.28
CA LYS A 218 15.19 4.42 -6.60
C LYS A 218 14.41 3.41 -7.43
N ILE A 219 13.96 3.80 -8.62
CA ILE A 219 13.30 2.90 -9.58
C ILE A 219 14.05 2.98 -10.90
N GLY A 220 14.69 1.89 -11.31
CA GLY A 220 15.68 1.93 -12.40
C GLY A 220 16.77 2.96 -12.07
N ASP A 221 17.00 3.91 -12.98
CA ASP A 221 17.96 5.00 -12.80
C ASP A 221 17.36 6.30 -12.26
N VAL A 222 16.05 6.32 -11.97
CA VAL A 222 15.33 7.50 -11.52
C VAL A 222 15.20 7.49 -10.00
N LYS A 223 15.40 8.67 -9.42
CA LYS A 223 15.32 8.93 -7.99
C LYS A 223 14.05 9.71 -7.67
N TYR A 224 13.33 9.28 -6.64
CA TYR A 224 12.06 9.86 -6.21
C TYR A 224 12.21 10.39 -4.79
N LEU A 225 11.86 11.66 -4.58
CA LEU A 225 11.84 12.28 -3.26
C LEU A 225 10.43 12.13 -2.65
N ILE A 226 10.35 11.45 -1.51
CA ILE A 226 9.08 11.08 -0.88
C ILE A 226 8.90 11.88 0.40
N HIS A 227 7.76 12.59 0.47
CA HIS A 227 7.28 13.36 1.62
C HIS A 227 6.10 12.63 2.32
N PRO A 228 5.81 12.86 3.63
CA PRO A 228 4.69 12.20 4.32
C PRO A 228 3.33 12.35 3.60
N ASN A 229 3.04 13.53 3.06
CA ASN A 229 1.78 13.83 2.36
C ASN A 229 1.79 13.51 0.86
N SER A 230 2.91 13.06 0.32
CA SER A 230 3.05 12.73 -1.10
C SER A 230 2.49 11.35 -1.43
N PHE A 231 1.90 11.18 -2.61
CA PHE A 231 1.58 9.83 -3.08
C PHE A 231 2.79 9.23 -3.80
N PHE A 232 3.05 7.96 -3.54
CA PHE A 232 4.04 7.16 -4.26
C PHE A 232 3.49 5.75 -4.42
N GLN A 233 3.81 5.09 -5.54
CA GLN A 233 3.29 3.76 -5.84
C GLN A 233 3.71 2.78 -4.76
N THR A 234 2.73 2.08 -4.17
CA THR A 234 2.97 1.35 -2.92
C THR A 234 3.87 0.12 -3.06
N ASN A 235 4.16 -0.32 -4.28
CA ASN A 235 5.02 -1.47 -4.58
C ASN A 235 6.18 -1.03 -5.47
N SER A 236 7.33 -0.75 -4.85
CA SER A 236 8.53 -0.30 -5.56
C SER A 236 9.01 -1.32 -6.61
N TYR A 237 8.87 -2.62 -6.32
CA TYR A 237 9.31 -3.69 -7.22
C TYR A 237 8.44 -3.80 -8.48
N ALA A 238 7.13 -3.57 -8.36
CA ALA A 238 6.22 -3.59 -9.50
C ALA A 238 6.21 -2.27 -10.29
N LEU A 239 6.61 -1.16 -9.68
CA LEU A 239 6.64 0.15 -10.33
C LEU A 239 7.56 0.14 -11.56
N GLU A 240 8.71 -0.50 -11.49
CA GLU A 240 9.61 -0.59 -12.65
C GLU A 240 8.95 -1.31 -13.84
N LEU A 241 8.21 -2.40 -13.59
CA LEU A 241 7.46 -3.11 -14.62
C LEU A 241 6.37 -2.23 -15.24
N LEU A 242 5.69 -1.44 -14.41
CA LEU A 242 4.66 -0.51 -14.86
C LEU A 242 5.25 0.58 -15.75
N LEU A 243 6.36 1.22 -15.33
CA LEU A 243 7.01 2.28 -16.11
C LEU A 243 7.50 1.75 -17.46
N LYS A 244 8.17 0.60 -17.48
CA LYS A 244 8.59 -0.07 -18.73
C LYS A 244 7.41 -0.43 -19.64
N ALA A 245 6.28 -0.80 -19.07
CA ALA A 245 5.08 -1.06 -19.87
C ALA A 245 4.56 0.22 -20.52
N VAL A 246 4.48 1.34 -19.77
CA VAL A 246 4.06 2.64 -20.31
C VAL A 246 5.00 3.10 -21.42
N GLU A 247 6.32 2.98 -21.23
CA GLU A 247 7.32 3.35 -22.26
C GLU A 247 7.10 2.63 -23.59
N ASN A 248 6.61 1.38 -23.58
CA ASN A 248 6.33 0.62 -24.80
C ASN A 248 5.02 1.04 -25.51
N PHE A 249 4.14 1.78 -24.85
CA PHE A 249 2.87 2.25 -25.42
C PHE A 249 2.91 3.69 -25.91
N VAL A 250 3.98 4.43 -25.62
CA VAL A 250 4.10 5.83 -25.99
C VAL A 250 4.90 5.98 -27.28
N ASP A 251 4.36 6.77 -28.21
CA ASP A 251 5.05 7.18 -29.44
C ASP A 251 5.22 8.70 -29.48
N GLY A 252 6.25 9.17 -30.18
CA GLY A 252 6.61 10.57 -30.34
C GLY A 252 7.51 11.15 -29.24
N GLU A 253 7.93 12.40 -29.44
CA GLU A 253 8.90 13.09 -28.56
C GLU A 253 8.26 13.96 -27.49
N LYS A 254 6.97 14.29 -27.64
CA LYS A 254 6.22 15.17 -26.73
C LYS A 254 5.12 14.37 -26.06
N ILE A 255 5.36 14.03 -24.80
CA ILE A 255 4.45 13.23 -23.98
C ILE A 255 3.74 14.16 -23.00
N LEU A 256 2.41 14.11 -22.98
CA LEU A 256 1.60 14.79 -21.97
C LEU A 256 1.24 13.78 -20.87
N ASP A 257 1.75 14.02 -19.67
CA ASP A 257 1.41 13.22 -18.50
C ASP A 257 0.22 13.87 -17.76
N LEU A 258 -0.97 13.36 -18.06
CA LEU A 258 -2.21 13.75 -17.37
C LEU A 258 -2.26 13.02 -16.02
N PHE A 259 -2.67 13.73 -14.96
CA PHE A 259 -2.74 13.23 -13.58
C PHE A 259 -1.42 13.02 -12.84
N LEU A 260 -0.32 13.60 -13.35
CA LEU A 260 0.98 13.60 -12.68
C LEU A 260 0.89 14.00 -11.20
N PHE A 261 0.01 14.95 -10.85
CA PHE A 261 -0.26 15.40 -9.47
C PHE A 261 -1.09 14.44 -8.60
N GLN A 262 -1.91 13.55 -9.16
CA GLN A 262 -2.59 12.51 -8.36
C GLN A 262 -1.65 11.33 -8.08
N ALA A 263 -0.70 11.08 -8.98
CA ALA A 263 0.37 10.10 -8.82
C ALA A 263 1.58 10.60 -8.00
N SER A 264 1.65 11.88 -7.64
CA SER A 264 2.64 12.45 -6.72
C SER A 264 2.03 13.14 -5.48
N GLY A 265 0.73 13.40 -5.45
CA GLY A 265 0.13 14.28 -4.45
C GLY A 265 0.76 15.69 -4.45
N ARG A 266 0.26 16.59 -3.61
CA ARG A 266 1.00 17.81 -3.27
C ARG A 266 2.28 17.41 -2.51
N GLY A 267 3.38 17.11 -3.21
CA GLY A 267 4.69 16.97 -2.57
C GLY A 267 5.69 15.92 -3.09
N THR A 268 5.39 15.01 -4.02
CA THR A 268 6.49 14.26 -4.66
C THR A 268 7.17 15.18 -5.67
N VAL A 269 8.34 15.69 -5.30
CA VAL A 269 9.21 16.35 -6.27
C VAL A 269 9.95 15.24 -7.01
N LEU A 270 9.59 15.04 -8.28
CA LEU A 270 10.43 14.28 -9.19
C LEU A 270 11.66 15.13 -9.46
N GLU A 271 12.84 14.67 -9.03
CA GLU A 271 14.08 15.18 -9.61
C GLU A 271 14.13 14.63 -11.05
N LYS A 272 13.53 15.39 -11.98
CA LYS A 272 13.47 15.03 -13.40
C LYS A 272 14.89 15.02 -13.97
N ARG A 273 15.53 13.85 -14.01
CA ARG A 273 16.38 13.51 -15.16
C ARG A 273 15.43 13.12 -16.28
N ALA A 274 15.56 13.83 -17.40
CA ALA A 274 14.82 13.55 -18.61
C ALA A 274 14.81 12.04 -18.87
N ILE A 275 13.66 11.49 -19.27
CA ILE A 275 13.63 10.29 -20.11
C ILE A 275 14.23 10.76 -21.46
N ASN A 276 15.54 11.00 -21.45
CA ASN A 276 16.31 11.28 -22.63
C ASN A 276 16.60 9.91 -23.21
N ARG A 277 16.03 9.63 -24.39
CA ARG A 277 16.63 8.68 -25.31
C ARG A 277 18.08 9.13 -25.54
N GLU A 278 19.01 8.57 -24.79
CA GLU A 278 20.43 8.63 -25.12
C GLU A 278 20.84 7.30 -25.74
N SER A 279 20.42 7.08 -26.98
CA SER A 279 21.42 6.76 -27.99
C SER A 279 22.35 7.98 -28.07
N LYS A 280 23.56 7.83 -27.54
CA LYS A 280 24.66 8.81 -27.64
C LYS A 280 24.70 9.45 -29.04
N LYS A 281 24.34 10.73 -29.14
CA LYS A 281 24.99 11.77 -29.96
C LYS A 281 24.16 13.06 -29.92
N HIS A 282 24.75 14.07 -29.27
CA HIS A 282 24.49 15.50 -29.44
C HIS A 282 23.21 16.14 -28.86
N LEU A 283 23.46 17.13 -27.97
CA LEU A 283 22.84 18.47 -27.86
C LEU A 283 21.82 18.80 -26.75
N ASN A 284 22.30 19.71 -25.87
CA ASN A 284 21.75 21.02 -25.42
C ASN A 284 20.69 21.10 -24.28
N PRO A 285 20.94 21.88 -23.18
CA PRO A 285 20.21 21.78 -21.90
C PRO A 285 19.02 22.75 -21.73
N LYS A 286 18.21 23.02 -22.76
CA LYS A 286 17.06 23.93 -22.63
C LYS A 286 15.79 23.38 -23.27
N LYS A 287 14.92 22.72 -22.49
CA LYS A 287 13.50 22.54 -22.85
C LYS A 287 12.60 22.74 -21.62
N SER A 288 11.72 23.73 -21.73
CA SER A 288 10.67 24.12 -20.77
C SER A 288 9.40 23.32 -20.99
N TYR A 289 8.76 22.86 -19.92
CA TYR A 289 7.41 22.28 -19.94
C TYR A 289 6.38 23.42 -19.83
N LYS A 290 5.36 23.47 -20.70
CA LYS A 290 4.18 24.32 -20.52
C LYS A 290 3.11 23.54 -19.76
N HIS A 291 2.67 24.12 -18.65
CA HIS A 291 1.58 23.59 -17.82
C HIS A 291 0.27 24.22 -18.29
N VAL A 292 -0.80 23.42 -18.40
CA VAL A 292 -2.16 23.90 -18.60
C VAL A 292 -2.98 23.31 -17.46
N GLU A 293 -3.43 24.17 -16.56
CA GLU A 293 -4.37 23.81 -15.50
C GLU A 293 -5.76 23.65 -16.15
N GLY A 294 -6.36 22.48 -16.00
CA GLY A 294 -7.77 22.26 -16.37
C GLY A 294 -8.68 22.82 -15.27
N GLN A 295 -9.71 23.55 -15.70
CA GLN A 295 -10.77 24.15 -14.87
C GLN A 295 -11.56 23.11 -14.07
#